data_AF-A0A0Q6RRR1-F1
#
_entry.id   AF-A0A0Q6RRR1-F1
#
_cell.length_a   1.000
_cell.length_b   1.000
_cell.length_c   1.000
_cell.angle_alpha   90.00
_cell.angle_beta   90.00
_cell.angle_gamma   90.00
#
_symmetry.space_group_name_H-M   'P 1'
#
loop_
_entity.id
_entity.type
_entity.pdbx_description
1 polymer ?
#
loop_
_entity_poly.entity_id
_entity_poly.type
_entity_poly.pdbx_seq_one_letter_code
_entity_poly.pdbx_strand_id
1 'polypeptide(L)' 'MTIDSANTGEFRPREIWSVQEFARRYRLTKMEESRLKMLHGPVAELRDLMAGREKSVSAW' A
#
# COMPACT_ATOMS: atom_id res chain seq x y z
N MET A 1 -20.17 34.03 -3.24
CA MET A 1 -19.92 32.63 -2.82
C MET A 1 -18.48 32.30 -3.16
N THR A 2 -17.58 32.50 -2.21
CA THR A 2 -16.18 32.04 -2.29
C THR A 2 -16.15 30.63 -1.73
N ILE A 3 -15.83 29.63 -2.55
CA ILE A 3 -15.70 28.27 -2.08
C ILE A 3 -14.39 28.22 -1.28
N ASP A 4 -14.54 28.25 0.04
CA ASP A 4 -13.47 28.01 0.99
C ASP A 4 -13.09 26.53 0.88
N SER A 5 -11.94 26.24 0.25
CA SER A 5 -11.31 24.92 0.22
C SER A 5 -10.71 24.61 1.60
N ALA A 6 -11.53 24.65 2.65
CA ALA A 6 -11.14 24.24 3.98
C ALA A 6 -11.50 22.77 4.17
N ASN A 7 -10.46 21.93 4.10
CA ASN A 7 -10.42 20.61 4.71
C ASN A 7 -11.36 19.56 4.11
N THR A 8 -10.96 19.07 2.94
CA THR A 8 -11.23 17.71 2.46
C THR A 8 -10.89 16.69 3.55
N GLY A 9 -11.84 16.45 4.45
CA GLY A 9 -11.78 15.38 5.42
C GLY A 9 -11.65 14.06 4.68
N GLU A 10 -10.47 13.44 4.82
CA GLU A 10 -10.27 11.99 4.74
C GLU A 10 -10.45 11.28 3.38
N PHE A 11 -10.59 12.00 2.28
CA PHE A 11 -10.27 11.42 0.97
C PHE A 11 -8.75 11.42 0.78
N ARG A 12 -8.04 10.65 1.60
CA ARG A 12 -6.70 10.20 1.17
C ARG A 12 -6.96 9.42 -0.11
N PRO A 13 -6.43 9.86 -1.27
CA PRO A 13 -6.56 9.08 -2.49
C PRO A 13 -6.04 7.69 -2.12
N ARG A 14 -6.89 6.67 -2.28
CA ARG A 14 -6.49 5.28 -2.15
C ARG A 14 -5.41 5.10 -3.21
N GLU A 15 -4.15 5.29 -2.83
CA GLU A 15 -3.02 5.13 -3.73
C GLU A 15 -2.97 3.63 -4.03
N ILE A 16 -3.60 3.24 -5.14
CA ILE A 16 -3.56 1.88 -5.64
C ILE A 16 -2.23 1.70 -6.35
N TRP A 17 -1.46 0.74 -5.87
CA TRP A 17 -0.16 0.37 -6.39
C TRP A 17 -0.22 -1.03 -6.98
N SER A 18 0.48 -1.25 -8.09
CA SER A 18 0.74 -2.61 -8.53
C SER A 18 1.74 -3.27 -7.58
N VAL A 19 1.45 -4.51 -7.17
CA VAL A 19 2.35 -5.27 -6.27
C VAL A 19 3.75 -5.39 -6.88
N GLN A 20 3.84 -5.50 -8.20
CA GLN A 20 5.11 -5.58 -8.91
C GLN A 20 5.90 -4.26 -8.87
N GLU A 21 5.22 -3.13 -9.09
CA GLU A 21 5.86 -1.80 -8.98
C GLU A 21 6.30 -1.52 -7.54
N PHE A 22 5.47 -1.90 -6.57
CA PHE A 22 5.81 -1.83 -5.16
C PHE A 22 7.02 -2.72 -4.82
N ALA A 23 7.05 -3.98 -5.30
CA ALA A 23 8.16 -4.88 -5.09
C ALA A 23 9.48 -4.37 -5.70
N ARG A 24 9.42 -3.76 -6.89
CA ARG A 24 10.58 -3.10 -7.50
C ARG A 24 11.07 -1.92 -6.67
N ARG A 25 10.16 -1.06 -6.24
CA ARG A 25 10.50 0.20 -5.53
C ARG A 25 11.04 -0.06 -4.12
N TYR A 26 10.50 -1.06 -3.43
CA TYR A 26 10.90 -1.45 -2.07
C TYR A 26 11.89 -2.62 -2.01
N ARG A 27 12.38 -3.11 -3.17
CA ARG A 27 13.28 -4.26 -3.29
C ARG A 27 12.80 -5.48 -2.50
N LEU A 28 11.51 -5.77 -2.59
CA LEU A 28 10.92 -6.93 -1.93
C LEU A 28 11.48 -8.22 -2.52
N THR A 29 11.60 -9.23 -1.67
CA THR A 29 11.95 -10.58 -2.14
C THR A 29 10.83 -11.17 -2.99
N LYS A 30 11.16 -12.12 -3.88
CA LYS A 30 10.15 -12.81 -4.69
C LYS A 30 9.07 -13.50 -3.82
N MET A 31 9.43 -13.95 -2.62
CA MET A 31 8.48 -14.51 -1.65
C MET A 31 7.51 -13.44 -1.13
N GLU A 32 8.00 -12.26 -0.76
CA GLU A 32 7.14 -11.15 -0.31
C GLU A 32 6.23 -10.65 -1.43
N GLU A 33 6.75 -10.52 -2.66
CA GLU A 33 5.92 -10.15 -3.82
C GLU A 33 4.82 -11.19 -4.07
N SER A 34 5.16 -12.48 -4.03
CA SER A 34 4.18 -13.56 -4.22
C SER A 34 3.15 -13.59 -3.10
N ARG A 35 3.58 -13.34 -1.86
CA ARG A 35 2.70 -13.24 -0.69
C ARG A 35 1.75 -12.05 -0.80
N LEU A 36 2.24 -10.89 -1.21
CA LEU A 36 1.42 -9.70 -1.43
C LEU A 36 0.43 -9.90 -2.58
N LYS A 37 0.85 -10.54 -3.68
CA LYS A 37 -0.04 -10.94 -4.78
C LYS A 37 -1.12 -11.91 -4.33
N MET A 38 -0.80 -12.84 -3.43
CA MET A 38 -1.75 -13.81 -2.90
C MET A 38 -2.75 -13.18 -1.91
N LEU A 39 -2.30 -12.23 -1.09
CA LEU A 39 -3.13 -11.55 -0.09
C LEU A 39 -4.03 -10.48 -0.69
N HIS A 40 -3.52 -9.67 -1.62
CA HIS A 40 -4.21 -8.47 -2.10
C HIS A 40 -4.52 -8.52 -3.60
N GLY A 41 -3.98 -9.49 -4.35
CA GLY A 41 -4.11 -9.55 -5.79
C GLY A 41 -3.01 -8.79 -6.54
N PRO A 42 -3.13 -8.60 -7.87
CA PRO A 42 -2.10 -7.95 -8.70
C PRO A 42 -1.92 -6.45 -8.43
N VAL A 43 -2.94 -5.79 -7.86
CA VAL A 43 -2.95 -4.37 -7.48
C VAL A 43 -3.58 -4.24 -6.10
N ALA A 44 -3.03 -3.37 -5.25
CA ALA A 44 -3.48 -3.18 -3.88
C ALA A 44 -3.18 -1.76 -3.40
N GLU A 45 -3.88 -1.31 -2.36
CA GLU A 45 -3.59 0.00 -1.78
C GLU A 45 -2.23 0.01 -1.09
N LEU A 46 -1.51 1.13 -1.21
CA LEU A 46 -0.22 1.32 -0.55
C LEU A 46 -0.30 1.05 0.95
N ARG A 47 -1.42 1.42 1.59
CA ARG A 47 -1.66 1.19 3.02
C ARG A 47 -1.72 -0.29 3.38
N ASP A 48 -2.33 -1.11 2.52
CA ASP A 48 -2.43 -2.56 2.68
C ASP A 48 -1.08 -3.24 2.41
N LEU A 49 -0.37 -2.80 1.35
CA LEU A 49 0.97 -3.27 1.01
C LEU A 49 2.00 -2.96 2.11
N MET A 50 1.89 -1.79 2.77
CA MET A 50 2.73 -1.42 3.89
C MET A 50 2.36 -2.14 5.19
N ALA A 51 1.07 -2.35 5.46
CA ALA A 51 0.61 -3.12 6.62
C ALA A 51 1.13 -4.58 6.59
N GLY A 52 1.23 -5.17 5.40
CA GLY A 52 1.84 -6.50 5.21
C GLY A 52 3.32 -6.57 5.61
N ARG A 53 4.06 -5.45 5.60
CA ARG A 53 5.49 -5.39 5.97
C ARG A 53 5.71 -5.23 7.48
N GLU A 54 4.90 -4.42 8.17
CA GLU A 54 5.05 -4.21 9.62
C GLU A 54 4.78 -5.48 10.43
N LYS A 55 3.95 -6.40 9.92
CA LYS A 55 3.76 -7.70 10.56
C LYS A 55 5.02 -8.57 10.62
N SER A 56 6.12 -8.18 9.96
CA SER A 56 7.41 -8.85 10.05
C SER A 56 8.37 -8.24 11.09
N VAL A 57 8.01 -7.15 11.78
CA VAL A 57 8.88 -6.45 12.75
C VAL A 57 8.26 -6.40 14.16
N SER A 58 7.24 -7.22 14.44
CA SER A 58 6.68 -7.37 15.80
C SER A 58 6.43 -8.82 16.14
N ALA A 59 7.51 -9.59 16.11
CA ALA A 59 7.62 -10.82 16.87
C ALA A 59 9.11 -10.97 17.14
N TRP A 60 9.58 -10.43 18.26
CA TRP A 60 10.65 -10.93 19.14
C TRP A 60 10.35 -10.40 20.55
#